data_AF-A0A661D1F6-F1
#
_entry.id   AF-A0A661D1F6-F1
#
_cell.length_a   1.000
_cell.length_b   1.000
_cell.length_c   1.000
_cell.angle_alpha   90.00
_cell.angle_beta   90.00
_cell.angle_gamma   90.00
#
_symmetry.space_group_name_H-M   'P 1'
#
loop_
_entity.id
_entity.type
_entity.pdbx_description
1 polymer ?
#
loop_
_entity_poly.entity_id
_entity_poly.type
_entity_poly.pdbx_seq_one_letter_code
_entity_poly.pdbx_strand_id
1 'polypeptide(L)'
;MLPLAIEIKIPKNVNLEELNSFRKILIVDRTWFKLPDELAEVFKGSGGNASELALKIQFCYDLKSEQVHYLIEDGVNPLNKYENCFVNQVGVGDLIIKYFGYFNTEVFIEIAGKGGYYLSRLKSGVTLHKKNQMEKWSL
;
A
#
# COMPACT_ATOMS: atom_id res chain seq x y z
N MET A 1 15.95 5.78 17.76
CA MET A 1 16.71 4.86 16.86
C MET A 1 15.75 4.22 15.84
N LEU A 2 15.08 5.01 15.01
CA LEU A 2 14.29 4.53 13.86
C LEU A 2 15.02 4.52 12.49
N PRO A 3 16.17 5.19 12.27
CA PRO A 3 16.77 5.22 10.93
C PRO A 3 17.61 3.98 10.57
N LEU A 4 17.66 2.92 11.40
CA LEU A 4 18.67 1.86 11.24
C LEU A 4 18.24 0.57 10.51
N ALA A 5 17.01 0.44 9.99
CA ALA A 5 16.55 -0.88 9.51
C ALA A 5 15.58 -0.88 8.32
N ILE A 6 15.63 0.10 7.42
CA ILE A 6 15.03 -0.08 6.09
C ILE A 6 16.17 -0.28 5.10
N GLU A 7 16.70 -1.49 5.07
CA GLU A 7 17.68 -1.89 4.06
C GLU A 7 16.92 -2.34 2.81
N ILE A 8 16.86 -1.47 1.79
CA ILE A 8 16.25 -1.80 0.51
C ILE A 8 17.22 -2.67 -0.29
N LYS A 9 17.08 -4.00 -0.17
CA LYS A 9 17.85 -4.97 -0.97
C LYS A 9 17.14 -5.24 -2.29
N ILE A 10 17.28 -4.33 -3.24
CA ILE A 10 16.85 -4.59 -4.61
C ILE A 10 18.00 -5.28 -5.34
N PRO A 11 17.74 -6.41 -6.03
CA PRO A 11 18.76 -7.05 -6.85
C PRO A 11 19.28 -6.04 -7.90
N LYS A 12 20.60 -5.85 -7.97
CA LYS A 12 21.22 -4.89 -8.89
C LYS A 12 21.03 -5.22 -10.38
N ASN A 13 20.57 -6.45 -10.69
CA ASN A 13 20.49 -7.00 -12.04
C ASN A 13 19.07 -7.50 -12.37
N VAL A 14 18.02 -6.84 -11.89
CA VAL A 14 16.69 -7.10 -12.47
C VAL A 14 16.67 -6.43 -13.83
N ASN A 15 16.63 -7.22 -14.92
CA ASN A 15 16.25 -6.65 -16.21
C ASN A 15 14.76 -6.28 -16.11
N LEU A 16 14.46 -4.99 -16.22
CA LEU A 16 13.12 -4.43 -16.08
C LEU A 16 12.55 -4.00 -17.43
N GLU A 17 13.08 -4.51 -18.55
CA GLU A 17 12.63 -4.15 -19.90
C GLU A 17 11.10 -4.30 -20.06
N GLU A 18 10.49 -5.34 -19.50
CA GLU A 18 9.04 -5.53 -19.54
C GLU A 18 8.26 -4.47 -18.72
N LEU A 19 8.92 -3.83 -17.76
CA LEU A 19 8.34 -2.77 -16.93
C LEU A 19 8.59 -1.36 -17.47
N ASN A 20 9.27 -1.23 -18.62
CA ASN A 20 9.50 0.07 -19.26
C ASN A 20 8.22 0.76 -19.71
N SER A 21 7.16 -0.01 -19.97
CA SER A 21 5.83 0.50 -20.35
C SER A 21 5.16 1.34 -19.25
N PHE A 22 5.51 1.12 -17.97
CA PHE A 22 4.97 1.91 -16.86
C PHE A 22 5.72 3.22 -16.67
N ARG A 23 5.03 4.31 -16.35
CA ARG A 23 5.67 5.59 -16.06
C ARG A 23 6.41 5.57 -14.73
N LYS A 24 5.75 5.08 -13.67
CA LYS A 24 6.32 4.82 -12.33
C LYS A 24 5.95 3.43 -11.86
N ILE A 25 6.73 2.88 -10.94
CA ILE A 25 6.42 1.60 -10.30
C ILE A 25 6.53 1.80 -8.79
N LEU A 26 5.38 1.96 -8.14
CA LEU A 26 5.27 2.26 -6.72
C LEU A 26 5.07 0.97 -5.94
N ILE A 27 6.06 0.58 -5.13
CA ILE A 27 5.97 -0.56 -4.22
C ILE A 27 5.53 -0.03 -2.86
N VAL A 28 4.32 -0.39 -2.44
CA VAL A 28 3.75 0.07 -1.18
C VAL A 28 3.73 -1.07 -0.16
N ASP A 29 4.29 -0.78 1.01
CA ASP A 29 4.28 -1.67 2.16
C ASP A 29 3.93 -0.90 3.44
N ARG A 30 3.56 -1.62 4.49
CA ARG A 30 3.32 -1.05 5.81
C ARG A 30 3.78 -1.99 6.89
N THR A 31 4.45 -1.41 7.87
CA THR A 31 4.73 -2.05 9.14
C THR A 31 4.03 -1.30 10.27
N TRP A 32 3.74 -2.01 11.35
CA TRP A 32 3.26 -1.41 12.57
C TRP A 32 3.83 -2.16 13.76
N PHE A 33 4.04 -1.46 14.87
CA PHE A 33 4.53 -2.07 16.09
C PHE A 33 3.99 -1.34 17.31
N LYS A 34 3.90 -2.05 18.43
CA LYS A 34 3.48 -1.48 19.72
C LYS A 34 4.56 -0.54 20.25
N LEU A 35 4.13 0.52 20.91
CA LEU A 35 4.99 1.48 21.57
C LEU A 35 4.99 1.26 23.08
N PRO A 36 6.09 1.58 23.77
CA PRO A 36 6.13 1.68 25.22
C PRO A 36 5.16 2.74 25.76
N ASP A 37 4.66 2.54 26.98
CA ASP A 37 3.69 3.42 27.64
C ASP A 37 4.22 4.85 27.84
N GLU A 38 5.55 5.02 27.91
CA GLU A 38 6.23 6.32 28.02
C GLU A 38 5.99 7.23 26.81
N LEU A 39 5.54 6.70 25.67
CA LEU A 39 5.25 7.46 24.46
C LEU A 39 3.78 7.90 24.34
N ALA A 40 2.96 7.68 25.38
CA ALA A 40 1.53 8.02 25.40
C ALA A 40 1.24 9.51 25.17
N GLU A 41 2.17 10.40 25.53
CA GLU A 41 2.02 11.85 25.31
C GLU A 41 2.16 12.26 23.84
N VAL A 42 2.85 11.44 23.04
CA VAL A 42 3.18 11.74 21.63
C VAL A 42 2.31 10.94 20.66
N PHE A 43 2.03 9.68 20.97
CA PHE A 43 1.23 8.78 20.15
C PHE A 43 -0.02 8.39 20.93
N LYS A 44 -1.22 8.56 20.34
CA LYS A 44 -2.45 8.21 21.05
C LYS A 44 -2.75 6.72 20.95
N GLY A 45 -3.24 6.14 22.04
CA GLY A 45 -4.00 4.89 22.02
C GLY A 45 -5.43 5.15 21.56
N SER A 46 -6.14 4.12 21.09
CA SER A 46 -7.52 4.21 20.59
C SER A 46 -8.58 4.54 21.65
N GLY A 47 -8.20 4.83 22.91
CA GLY A 47 -9.08 5.36 23.95
C GLY A 47 -10.02 4.35 24.62
N GLY A 48 -9.79 3.04 24.42
CA GLY A 48 -10.52 1.96 25.10
C GLY A 48 -9.70 1.27 26.20
N ASN A 49 -10.35 0.47 27.06
CA ASN A 49 -9.73 -0.27 28.19
C ASN A 49 -8.57 -1.22 27.82
N ALA A 50 -8.28 -1.40 26.53
CA ALA A 50 -7.18 -2.22 26.00
C ALA A 50 -6.45 -1.50 24.84
N SER A 51 -6.45 -0.17 24.80
CA SER A 51 -5.88 0.56 23.66
C SER A 51 -4.36 0.62 23.73
N GLU A 52 -3.72 -0.37 23.13
CA GLU A 52 -2.27 -0.42 22.99
C GLU A 52 -1.78 0.76 22.14
N LEU A 53 -0.80 1.51 22.66
CA LEU A 53 -0.08 2.50 21.89
C LEU A 53 0.65 1.81 20.74
N ALA A 54 0.52 2.33 19.53
CA ALA A 54 1.19 1.74 18.38
C ALA A 54 1.59 2.81 17.37
N LEU A 55 2.63 2.50 16.61
CA LEU A 55 3.09 3.27 15.46
C LEU A 55 2.80 2.50 14.19
N LYS A 56 2.33 3.20 13.17
CA LYS A 56 2.26 2.71 11.79
C LYS A 56 3.25 3.48 10.94
N ILE A 57 4.01 2.75 10.13
CA ILE A 57 4.86 3.33 9.10
C ILE A 57 4.35 2.79 7.77
N GLN A 58 3.86 3.69 6.94
CA GLN A 58 3.54 3.40 5.55
C GLN A 58 4.72 3.80 4.68
N PHE A 59 5.10 2.92 3.77
CA PHE A 59 6.27 3.07 2.94
C PHE A 59 5.86 2.94 1.48
N CYS A 60 6.40 3.80 0.62
CA CYS A 60 6.25 3.74 -0.82
C CYS A 60 7.62 3.94 -1.45
N TYR A 61 8.02 2.99 -2.29
CA TYR A 61 9.27 3.05 -3.03
C TYR A 61 8.98 3.10 -4.52
N ASP A 62 9.47 4.14 -5.19
CA ASP A 62 9.43 4.22 -6.64
C ASP A 62 10.64 3.48 -7.22
N LEU A 63 10.40 2.32 -7.81
CA LEU A 63 11.44 1.45 -8.35
C LEU A 63 12.24 2.11 -9.48
N LYS A 64 11.68 3.08 -10.20
CA LYS A 64 12.36 3.73 -11.33
C LYS A 64 13.22 4.92 -10.91
N SER A 65 12.72 5.74 -9.98
CA SER A 65 13.44 6.92 -9.49
C SER A 65 14.29 6.64 -8.26
N GLU A 66 14.16 5.44 -7.68
CA GLU A 66 14.76 5.03 -6.41
C GLU A 66 14.36 5.93 -5.23
N GLN A 67 13.25 6.66 -5.37
CA GLN A 67 12.75 7.56 -4.33
C GLN A 67 11.93 6.79 -3.29
N VAL A 68 12.12 7.20 -2.05
CA VAL A 68 11.39 6.69 -0.89
C VAL A 68 10.46 7.78 -0.37
N HIS A 69 9.20 7.41 -0.19
CA HIS A 69 8.22 8.19 0.54
C HIS A 69 7.72 7.38 1.73
N TYR A 70 7.56 8.03 2.88
CA TYR A 70 7.01 7.38 4.05
C TYR A 70 6.07 8.31 4.81
N LEU A 71 5.13 7.70 5.52
CA LEU A 71 4.20 8.37 6.42
C LEU A 71 4.22 7.64 7.77
N ILE A 72 4.40 8.40 8.84
CA ILE A 72 4.40 7.89 10.22
C ILE A 72 3.10 8.34 10.89
N GLU A 73 2.39 7.41 11.52
CA GLU A 73 1.06 7.66 12.07
C GLU A 73 0.80 6.87 13.36
N ASP A 74 -0.18 7.36 14.13
CA ASP A 74 -0.70 6.67 15.30
C ASP A 74 -1.41 5.35 14.93
N GLY A 75 -1.35 4.38 15.84
CA GLY A 75 -1.91 3.05 15.67
C GLY A 75 -3.44 2.99 15.61
N VAL A 76 -4.13 4.04 16.03
CA VAL A 76 -5.59 4.13 16.21
C VAL A 76 -6.34 4.16 14.90
N ASN A 77 -5.72 4.72 13.86
CA ASN A 77 -6.40 5.03 12.62
C ASN A 77 -6.83 3.75 11.86
N PRO A 78 -8.13 3.58 11.53
CA PRO A 78 -8.60 2.37 10.85
C PRO A 78 -7.95 2.23 9.47
N LEU A 79 -7.63 0.99 9.11
CA LEU A 79 -6.81 0.60 7.94
C LEU A 79 -7.28 1.23 6.62
N ASN A 80 -8.59 1.46 6.48
CA ASN A 80 -9.28 1.80 5.23
C ASN A 80 -9.12 3.25 4.77
N LYS A 81 -8.93 4.22 5.68
CA LYS A 81 -8.80 5.64 5.29
C LYS A 81 -7.51 5.94 4.54
N TYR A 82 -6.49 5.10 4.71
CA TYR A 82 -5.10 5.46 4.41
C TYR A 82 -4.46 4.62 3.31
N GLU A 83 -5.13 3.56 2.85
CA GLU A 83 -4.78 2.89 1.58
C GLU A 83 -4.75 3.88 0.40
N ASN A 84 -5.38 5.05 0.57
CA ASN A 84 -5.57 6.08 -0.43
C ASN A 84 -4.42 7.09 -0.55
N CYS A 85 -3.54 7.23 0.46
CA CYS A 85 -2.51 8.28 0.45
C CYS A 85 -1.59 8.17 -0.77
N PHE A 86 -1.12 6.96 -1.07
CA PHE A 86 -0.31 6.69 -2.27
C PHE A 86 -1.16 6.48 -3.52
N VAL A 87 -2.44 6.07 -3.40
CA VAL A 87 -3.38 5.98 -4.54
C VAL A 87 -3.67 7.34 -5.13
N ASN A 88 -3.72 8.37 -4.29
CA ASN A 88 -3.86 9.76 -4.73
C ASN A 88 -2.68 10.24 -5.57
N GLN A 89 -1.52 9.60 -5.45
CA GLN A 89 -0.33 9.95 -6.23
C GLN A 89 -0.22 9.15 -7.54
N VAL A 90 -1.05 8.12 -7.73
CA VAL A 90 -1.07 7.31 -8.95
C VAL A 90 -1.66 8.14 -10.09
N GLY A 91 -0.91 8.29 -11.17
CA GLY A 91 -1.35 8.90 -12.42
C GLY A 91 -1.43 7.90 -13.58
N VAL A 92 -1.73 8.44 -14.76
CA VAL A 92 -1.77 7.67 -16.01
C VAL A 92 -0.45 6.95 -16.25
N GLY A 93 -0.52 5.65 -16.51
CA GLY A 93 0.64 4.81 -16.82
C GLY A 93 1.44 4.34 -15.61
N ASP A 94 1.11 4.77 -14.39
CA ASP A 94 1.80 4.29 -13.19
C ASP A 94 1.31 2.89 -12.79
N LEU A 95 2.22 2.05 -12.29
CA LEU A 95 1.90 0.79 -11.64
C LEU A 95 2.07 0.93 -10.13
N ILE A 96 1.06 0.54 -9.35
CA ILE A 96 1.16 0.41 -7.89
C ILE A 96 1.09 -1.07 -7.48
N ILE A 97 2.10 -1.53 -6.76
CA ILE A 97 2.22 -2.89 -6.23
C ILE A 97 1.95 -2.84 -4.74
N LYS A 98 0.95 -3.61 -4.27
CA LYS A 98 0.50 -3.60 -2.88
C LYS A 98 0.51 -4.99 -2.24
N TYR A 99 0.85 -5.06 -0.96
CA TYR A 99 0.77 -6.29 -0.17
C TYR A 99 -0.68 -6.67 0.24
N PHE A 100 -0.90 -7.91 0.69
CA PHE A 100 -2.22 -8.51 1.00
C PHE A 100 -3.12 -7.67 1.92
N GLY A 101 -2.53 -6.89 2.82
CA GLY A 101 -3.27 -6.01 3.73
C GLY A 101 -3.97 -4.82 3.07
N TYR A 102 -3.90 -4.71 1.74
CA TYR A 102 -4.42 -3.61 0.92
C TYR A 102 -5.46 -4.03 -0.12
N PHE A 103 -6.01 -5.26 -0.06
CA PHE A 103 -7.00 -5.70 -1.03
C PHE A 103 -8.33 -4.95 -0.83
N ASN A 104 -8.61 -4.01 -1.73
CA ASN A 104 -9.79 -3.16 -1.70
C ASN A 104 -10.24 -2.84 -3.13
N THR A 105 -11.43 -3.30 -3.51
CA THR A 105 -11.96 -3.15 -4.87
C THR A 105 -12.28 -1.69 -5.22
N GLU A 106 -12.71 -0.87 -4.26
CA GLU A 106 -12.98 0.55 -4.50
C GLU A 106 -11.70 1.29 -4.89
N VAL A 107 -10.59 0.97 -4.22
CA VAL A 107 -9.26 1.49 -4.53
C VAL A 107 -8.78 1.06 -5.91
N PHE A 108 -9.04 -0.19 -6.31
CA PHE A 108 -8.70 -0.67 -7.64
C PHE A 108 -9.49 0.03 -8.75
N ILE A 109 -10.78 0.30 -8.51
CA ILE A 109 -11.61 1.09 -9.42
C ILE A 109 -11.08 2.51 -9.53
N GLU A 110 -10.67 3.13 -8.42
CA GLU A 110 -10.09 4.47 -8.41
C GLU A 110 -8.78 4.54 -9.20
N ILE A 111 -7.86 3.59 -8.99
CA ILE A 111 -6.59 3.50 -9.73
C ILE A 111 -6.85 3.37 -11.22
N ALA A 112 -7.73 2.45 -11.61
CA ALA A 112 -8.08 2.24 -13.02
C ALA A 112 -8.74 3.48 -13.63
N GLY A 113 -9.60 4.17 -12.88
CA GLY A 113 -10.23 5.43 -13.30
C GLY A 113 -9.24 6.57 -13.56
N LYS A 114 -8.07 6.56 -12.90
CA LYS A 114 -6.97 7.50 -13.15
C LYS A 114 -6.06 7.09 -14.32
N GLY A 115 -6.34 5.97 -14.98
CA GLY A 115 -5.47 5.39 -16.01
C GLY A 115 -4.20 4.73 -15.45
N GLY A 116 -4.20 4.42 -14.14
CA GLY A 116 -3.13 3.67 -13.49
C GLY A 116 -3.38 2.16 -13.52
N TYR A 117 -2.33 1.41 -13.25
CA TYR A 117 -2.32 -0.04 -13.13
C TYR A 117 -2.08 -0.44 -11.68
N TYR A 118 -2.57 -1.61 -11.28
CA TYR A 118 -2.35 -2.16 -9.95
C TYR A 118 -1.97 -3.63 -9.99
N LEU A 119 -1.15 -4.04 -9.03
CA LEU A 119 -0.86 -5.43 -8.72
C LEU A 119 -1.07 -5.66 -7.23
N SER A 120 -2.00 -6.56 -6.89
CA SER A 120 -2.28 -6.95 -5.51
C SER A 120 -2.43 -8.46 -5.43
N ARG A 121 -1.99 -9.06 -4.32
CA ARG A 121 -2.35 -10.44 -4.01
C ARG A 121 -3.86 -10.56 -3.86
N LEU A 122 -4.46 -11.56 -4.49
CA LEU A 122 -5.89 -11.86 -4.34
C LEU A 122 -6.21 -12.24 -2.89
N LYS A 123 -7.28 -11.67 -2.33
CA LYS A 123 -7.74 -11.98 -0.98
C LYS A 123 -8.57 -13.27 -0.97
N SER A 124 -8.35 -14.12 0.04
CA SER A 124 -9.19 -15.31 0.25
C SER A 124 -10.66 -14.90 0.47
N GLY A 125 -11.59 -15.69 -0.05
CA GLY A 125 -13.03 -15.40 0.01
C GLY A 125 -13.52 -14.38 -1.02
N VAL A 126 -12.67 -13.96 -1.97
CA VAL A 126 -13.09 -13.16 -3.13
C VAL A 126 -13.52 -14.08 -4.27
N THR A 127 -14.71 -13.85 -4.79
CA THR A 127 -15.19 -14.51 -6.01
C THR A 127 -14.78 -13.69 -7.23
N LEU A 128 -14.13 -14.35 -8.19
CA LEU A 128 -13.80 -13.75 -9.48
C LEU A 128 -14.95 -13.98 -10.44
N HIS A 129 -15.34 -12.93 -11.15
CA HIS A 129 -16.33 -13.00 -12.21
C HIS A 129 -15.71 -12.56 -13.53
N LYS A 130 -15.94 -13.34 -14.59
CA LYS A 130 -15.55 -12.95 -15.94
C LYS A 130 -16.76 -12.35 -16.65
N LYS A 131 -16.61 -11.11 -17.15
CA LYS A 131 -17.62 -10.53 -18.04
C LYS A 131 -17.51 -11.18 -19.41
N ASN A 132 -18.60 -11.73 -19.93
CA ASN A 132 -18.64 -12.27 -21.29
C ASN A 132 -18.88 -11.15 -22.32
N GLN A 133 -18.81 -11.50 -23.62
CA GLN A 133 -19.02 -10.56 -24.72
C GLN A 133 -20.43 -9.93 -24.75
N MET A 134 -21.39 -10.52 -24.04
CA MET A 134 -22.76 -10.00 -23.88
C MET A 134 -22.94 -9.22 -22.58
N GLU A 135 -21.84 -8.79 -21.96
CA GLU A 135 -21.84 -8.03 -20.72
C GLU A 135 -22.40 -8.76 -19.48
N LYS A 136 -22.57 -10.09 -19.54
CA LYS A 136 -23.04 -10.88 -18.40
C LYS A 136 -21.87 -11.43 -17.59
N TRP A 137 -22.02 -11.44 -16.27
CA TRP A 137 -21.05 -12.01 -15.33
C TRP A 137 -21.25 -13.53 -15.23
N SER A 138 -20.18 -14.29 -15.45
CA SER A 138 -20.11 -15.71 -15.06
C SER A 138 -19.14 -15.87 -13.89
N LEU A 139 -19.33 -16.93 -13.12
CA LEU A 139 -18.25 -17.50 -12.30
C LEU A 139 -17.11 -17.99 -13.21
#